data_AF-A0A2E1X713-F1
#
_entry.id   AF-A0A2E1X713-F1
#
_cell.length_a   1.000
_cell.length_b   1.000
_cell.length_c   1.000
_cell.angle_alpha   90.00
_cell.angle_beta   90.00
_cell.angle_gamma   90.00
#
_symmetry.space_group_name_H-M   'P 1'
#
loop_
_entity.id
_entity.type
_entity.pdbx_description
1 polymer ?
#
loop_
_entity_poly.entity_id
_entity_poly.type
_entity_poly.pdbx_seq_one_letter_code
_entity_poly.pdbx_strand_id
1 'polypeptide(L)'
;MDYDADGDLDILSGSYTGELYLFERKADGGFVQGRYLLNNKGEDLKAKALSVTVEAMDVDADDDLDLVLGTRSGAVEIFENVGTRAKPAYTGKSRPLKTVDGEKVKGSNAHHADWDGDGVLDLVLGSEYGGVNWYRNEGSNNAPKYGAQQSLLEDRDWEKRQEDDGPDGAGSRTKVYVTDWNHDGRADLLVGDVQWLYYTLPPLTAEQEAEKLALTPAYEAADAVLDEAYEYRNSFVGKPGGIPEDAKARIKAATEVWSPLAKKMGKFDRTKSNTHGWVWLYLQQPVVEGQQ
;
A
#
# COMPACT_ATOMS: atom_id res chain seq x y z
N MET A 1 1.60 -5.65 18.96
CA MET A 1 2.55 -4.82 19.73
C MET A 1 1.84 -4.35 20.99
N ASP A 2 2.53 -4.10 22.09
CA ASP A 2 1.90 -3.54 23.30
C ASP A 2 1.60 -2.05 23.05
N TYR A 3 0.37 -1.68 22.71
CA TYR A 3 0.08 -0.35 22.20
C TYR A 3 0.09 0.71 23.29
N ASP A 4 -0.43 0.41 24.48
CA ASP A 4 -0.59 1.34 25.60
C ASP A 4 0.16 0.93 26.87
N ALA A 5 1.19 0.08 26.72
CA ALA A 5 2.08 -0.37 27.79
C ALA A 5 1.35 -1.03 28.96
N ASP A 6 0.25 -1.73 28.68
CA ASP A 6 -0.51 -2.48 29.67
C ASP A 6 0.02 -3.91 29.90
N GLY A 7 1.02 -4.30 29.10
CA GLY A 7 1.72 -5.58 29.19
C GLY A 7 1.12 -6.69 28.33
N ASP A 8 0.14 -6.40 27.47
CA ASP A 8 -0.35 -7.34 26.48
C ASP A 8 -0.08 -6.89 25.02
N LEU A 9 -0.51 -7.67 24.03
CA LEU A 9 -0.20 -7.39 22.62
C LEU A 9 -1.48 -7.08 21.85
N ASP A 10 -1.57 -5.83 21.39
CA ASP A 10 -2.62 -5.30 20.53
C ASP A 10 -2.31 -5.42 19.04
N ILE A 11 -3.31 -5.06 18.23
CA ILE A 11 -3.20 -4.97 16.78
C ILE A 11 -3.47 -3.54 16.33
N LEU A 12 -2.50 -2.97 15.63
CA LEU A 12 -2.69 -1.78 14.81
C LEU A 12 -2.94 -2.20 13.35
N SER A 13 -3.88 -1.53 12.69
CA SER A 13 -4.16 -1.75 11.27
C SER A 13 -4.34 -0.44 10.53
N GLY A 14 -3.67 -0.32 9.40
CA GLY A 14 -4.01 0.69 8.40
C GLY A 14 -5.12 0.22 7.47
N SER A 15 -5.65 1.14 6.66
CA SER A 15 -6.72 0.85 5.71
C SER A 15 -6.43 1.39 4.31
N TYR A 16 -7.25 0.99 3.33
CA TYR A 16 -7.13 1.52 1.97
C TYR A 16 -7.34 3.03 1.91
N THR A 17 -8.28 3.57 2.68
CA THR A 17 -8.68 4.99 2.63
C THR A 17 -7.83 5.90 3.52
N GLY A 18 -6.93 5.33 4.33
CA GLY A 18 -5.93 6.07 5.12
C GLY A 18 -6.23 6.15 6.62
N GLU A 19 -7.39 5.67 7.07
CA GLU A 19 -7.73 5.57 8.48
C GLU A 19 -6.91 4.48 9.17
N LEU A 20 -6.63 4.70 10.45
CA LEU A 20 -5.94 3.75 11.33
C LEU A 20 -6.89 3.18 12.38
N TYR A 21 -6.71 1.91 12.69
CA TYR A 21 -7.52 1.16 13.64
C TYR A 21 -6.66 0.55 14.72
N LEU A 22 -7.20 0.53 15.94
CA LEU A 22 -6.70 -0.27 17.06
C LEU A 22 -7.71 -1.36 17.38
N PHE A 23 -7.21 -2.59 17.54
CA PHE A 23 -7.93 -3.69 18.15
C PHE A 23 -7.22 -4.03 19.45
N GLU A 24 -7.82 -3.57 20.54
CA GLU A 24 -7.31 -3.74 21.89
C GLU A 24 -7.55 -5.17 22.35
N ARG A 25 -6.54 -5.79 22.94
CA ARG A 25 -6.67 -7.15 23.45
C ARG A 25 -7.44 -7.14 24.78
N LYS A 26 -8.21 -8.19 24.99
CA LYS A 26 -9.00 -8.40 26.21
C LYS A 26 -8.27 -9.36 27.12
N ALA A 27 -8.57 -9.29 28.41
CA ALA A 27 -8.06 -10.23 29.41
C ALA A 27 -8.34 -11.73 29.10
N ASP A 28 -9.38 -12.03 28.31
CA ASP A 28 -9.71 -13.40 27.86
C ASP A 28 -8.91 -13.86 26.64
N GLY A 29 -8.01 -13.02 26.12
CA GLY A 29 -7.20 -13.26 24.93
C GLY A 29 -7.89 -12.96 23.60
N GLY A 30 -9.17 -12.59 23.61
CA GLY A 30 -9.85 -12.07 22.41
C GLY A 30 -9.53 -10.60 22.17
N PHE A 31 -10.06 -10.02 21.09
CA PHE A 31 -9.91 -8.59 20.78
C PHE A 31 -11.25 -7.86 20.85
N VAL A 32 -11.21 -6.58 21.20
CA VAL A 32 -12.33 -5.66 21.04
C VAL A 32 -12.55 -5.39 19.55
N GLN A 33 -13.80 -5.06 19.17
CA GLN A 33 -14.09 -4.57 17.82
C GLN A 33 -13.21 -3.35 17.51
N GLY A 34 -12.52 -3.38 16.36
CA GLY A 34 -11.59 -2.34 15.96
C GLY A 34 -12.24 -0.96 15.94
N ARG A 35 -11.54 0.02 16.51
CA ARG A 35 -11.95 1.43 16.56
C ARG A 35 -10.97 2.30 15.82
N TYR A 36 -11.44 3.43 15.27
CA TYR A 36 -10.55 4.46 14.74
C TYR A 36 -9.61 4.96 15.84
N LEU A 37 -8.34 5.14 15.48
CA LEU A 37 -7.46 6.00 16.25
C LEU A 37 -7.85 7.45 16.03
N LEU A 38 -7.86 8.21 17.12
CA LEU A 38 -8.22 9.62 17.11
C LEU A 38 -6.98 10.46 17.42
N ASN A 39 -6.93 11.66 16.86
CA ASN A 39 -5.94 12.66 17.25
C ASN A 39 -6.27 13.26 18.64
N ASN A 40 -5.39 14.11 19.15
CA ASN A 40 -5.52 14.79 20.44
C ASN A 40 -6.71 15.79 20.54
N LYS A 41 -7.51 15.92 19.48
CA LYS A 41 -8.76 16.70 19.45
C LYS A 41 -10.00 15.81 19.30
N GLY A 42 -9.84 14.49 19.26
CA GLY A 42 -10.93 13.54 19.09
C GLY A 42 -11.42 13.39 17.64
N GLU A 43 -10.61 13.78 16.66
CA GLU A 43 -10.93 13.62 15.23
C GLU A 43 -10.21 12.37 14.68
N ASP A 44 -10.80 11.70 13.68
CA ASP A 44 -10.20 10.51 13.07
C ASP A 44 -8.79 10.78 12.54
N LEU A 45 -7.83 9.94 12.93
CA LEU A 45 -6.47 10.00 12.44
C LEU A 45 -6.41 9.39 11.04
N LYS A 46 -5.99 10.20 10.07
CA LYS A 46 -6.03 9.82 8.65
C LYS A 46 -4.76 10.24 7.91
N ALA A 47 -4.09 9.26 7.32
CA ALA A 47 -2.92 9.48 6.48
C ALA A 47 -3.24 10.35 5.26
N LYS A 48 -2.23 11.00 4.67
CA LYS A 48 -2.45 11.82 3.47
C LYS A 48 -2.56 10.99 2.19
N ALA A 49 -2.19 9.72 2.24
CA ALA A 49 -2.19 8.79 1.12
C ALA A 49 -3.04 7.54 1.39
N LEU A 50 -3.22 6.74 0.34
CA LEU A 50 -4.04 5.52 0.35
C LEU A 50 -3.20 4.27 0.62
N SER A 51 -3.89 3.20 1.00
CA SER A 51 -3.33 1.86 1.24
C SER A 51 -2.18 1.93 2.23
N VAL A 52 -2.56 2.17 3.49
CA VAL A 52 -1.60 2.43 4.56
C VAL A 52 -1.38 1.19 5.40
N THR A 53 -0.14 1.06 5.85
CA THR A 53 0.32 0.10 6.85
C THR A 53 0.90 0.92 7.99
N VAL A 54 0.80 0.42 9.22
CA VAL A 54 1.24 1.16 10.41
C VAL A 54 2.14 0.26 11.25
N GLU A 55 3.23 0.84 11.70
CA GLU A 55 4.04 0.35 12.81
C GLU A 55 4.15 1.44 13.88
N ALA A 56 4.63 1.08 15.06
CA ALA A 56 4.88 2.05 16.11
C ALA A 56 6.30 1.91 16.65
N MET A 57 6.99 3.04 16.78
CA MET A 57 8.39 3.14 17.21
C MET A 57 8.61 4.53 17.82
N ASP A 58 9.48 4.61 18.82
CA ASP A 58 9.96 5.90 19.33
C ASP A 58 10.93 6.50 18.29
N VAL A 59 10.46 7.49 17.52
CA VAL A 59 11.29 8.07 16.45
C VAL A 59 11.93 9.41 16.83
N ASP A 60 11.60 9.98 17.99
CA ASP A 60 12.12 11.27 18.45
C ASP A 60 12.74 11.27 19.85
N ALA A 61 12.87 10.09 20.47
CA ALA A 61 13.59 9.82 21.71
C ALA A 61 12.91 10.37 22.96
N ASP A 62 11.59 10.36 23.00
CA ASP A 62 10.80 10.85 24.13
C ASP A 62 10.17 9.74 25.00
N ASP A 63 10.57 8.49 24.77
CA ASP A 63 10.11 7.27 25.44
C ASP A 63 8.62 6.96 25.23
N ASP A 64 8.01 7.50 24.17
CA ASP A 64 6.69 7.11 23.71
C ASP A 64 6.72 6.53 22.27
N LEU A 65 5.59 5.95 21.82
CA LEU A 65 5.52 5.35 20.48
C LEU A 65 4.77 6.23 19.49
N ASP A 66 5.50 6.72 18.51
CA ASP A 66 4.98 7.35 17.32
C ASP A 66 4.43 6.32 16.33
N LEU A 67 3.54 6.75 15.45
CA LEU A 67 3.07 5.89 14.36
C LEU A 67 3.86 6.16 13.08
N VAL A 68 4.48 5.12 12.54
CA VAL A 68 5.21 5.14 11.27
C VAL A 68 4.37 4.45 10.20
N LEU A 69 3.97 5.20 9.19
CA LEU A 69 3.04 4.76 8.16
C LEU A 69 3.73 4.60 6.81
N GLY A 70 3.82 3.37 6.33
CA GLY A 70 4.09 3.08 4.92
C GLY A 70 2.84 3.35 4.09
N THR A 71 2.98 4.07 2.97
CA THR A 71 1.85 4.42 2.09
C THR A 71 2.13 4.00 0.66
N ARG A 72 1.09 3.59 -0.10
CA ARG A 72 1.28 2.99 -1.43
C ARG A 72 1.95 3.92 -2.46
N SER A 73 1.62 5.20 -2.42
CA SER A 73 2.04 6.19 -3.42
C SER A 73 2.65 7.44 -2.80
N GLY A 74 2.93 7.41 -1.50
CA GLY A 74 3.48 8.53 -0.74
C GLY A 74 4.86 8.23 -0.18
N ALA A 75 5.34 9.18 0.63
CA ALA A 75 6.47 8.96 1.51
C ALA A 75 6.01 8.14 2.74
N VAL A 76 6.96 7.69 3.54
CA VAL A 76 6.67 7.26 4.90
C VAL A 76 6.23 8.47 5.72
N GLU A 77 5.11 8.35 6.40
CA GLU A 77 4.50 9.41 7.21
C GLU A 77 4.61 9.07 8.69
N ILE A 78 4.80 10.08 9.54
CA ILE A 78 4.84 9.95 10.99
C ILE A 78 3.70 10.75 11.59
N PHE A 79 2.94 10.12 12.47
CA PHE A 79 2.11 10.82 13.46
C PHE A 79 2.84 10.79 14.79
N GLU A 80 3.28 11.98 15.20
CA GLU A 80 3.92 12.18 16.50
C GLU A 80 2.88 11.96 17.60
N ASN A 81 3.24 11.16 18.59
CA ASN A 81 2.53 11.06 19.85
C ASN A 81 3.01 12.19 20.76
N VAL A 82 2.07 12.96 21.29
CA VAL A 82 2.34 14.08 22.21
C VAL A 82 1.75 13.81 23.59
N GLY A 83 1.40 12.54 23.83
CA GLY A 83 0.81 12.03 25.05
C GLY A 83 1.87 11.40 25.93
N THR A 84 1.65 10.14 26.28
CA THR A 84 2.66 9.30 26.91
C THR A 84 2.57 7.90 26.34
N ARG A 85 3.58 7.07 26.63
CA ARG A 85 3.58 5.65 26.27
C ARG A 85 2.31 4.90 26.68
N ALA A 86 1.79 5.19 27.88
CA ALA A 86 0.62 4.52 28.43
C ALA A 86 -0.73 5.18 28.09
N LYS A 87 -0.69 6.40 27.54
CA LYS A 87 -1.87 7.14 27.09
C LYS A 87 -1.51 7.91 25.82
N PRO A 88 -1.36 7.21 24.68
CA PRO A 88 -0.98 7.85 23.44
C PRO A 88 -2.01 8.92 23.02
N ALA A 89 -1.52 10.04 22.51
CA ALA A 89 -2.33 11.12 21.97
C ALA A 89 -1.62 11.72 20.75
N TYR A 90 -2.09 11.40 19.54
CA TYR A 90 -1.38 11.82 18.33
C TYR A 90 -1.71 13.23 17.88
N THR A 91 -0.73 13.85 17.23
CA THR A 91 -0.92 15.06 16.43
C THR A 91 -1.97 14.84 15.33
N GLY A 92 -2.74 15.88 14.99
CA GLY A 92 -3.77 15.79 13.95
C GLY A 92 -3.22 15.84 12.51
N LYS A 93 -1.91 15.99 12.31
CA LYS A 93 -1.27 16.08 10.99
C LYS A 93 0.02 15.29 10.99
N SER A 94 0.17 14.42 9.99
CA SER A 94 1.42 13.70 9.79
C SER A 94 2.53 14.62 9.24
N ARG A 95 3.78 14.24 9.47
CA ARG A 95 4.97 14.77 8.80
C ARG A 95 5.66 13.66 7.98
N PRO A 96 6.37 13.97 6.89
CA PRO A 96 7.17 12.95 6.22
C PRO A 96 8.36 12.53 7.09
N LEU A 97 8.66 11.24 7.12
CA LEU A 97 9.95 10.74 7.58
C LEU A 97 11.03 11.11 6.54
N LYS A 98 12.20 11.51 7.03
CA LYS A 98 13.31 11.97 6.19
C LYS A 98 14.59 11.25 6.53
N THR A 99 15.45 11.09 5.53
CA THR A 99 16.83 10.65 5.71
C THR A 99 17.68 11.76 6.35
N VAL A 100 18.90 11.43 6.76
CA VAL A 100 19.89 12.38 7.30
C VAL A 100 20.20 13.54 6.32
N ASP A 101 20.09 13.30 5.02
CA ASP A 101 20.28 14.31 3.97
C ASP A 101 19.01 15.15 3.70
N GLY A 102 17.91 14.87 4.42
CA GLY A 102 16.65 15.60 4.32
C GLY A 102 15.73 15.14 3.19
N GLU A 103 16.09 14.08 2.48
CA GLU A 103 15.24 13.44 1.46
C GLU A 103 14.08 12.68 2.11
N LYS A 104 12.94 12.61 1.44
CA LYS A 104 11.80 11.84 1.95
C LYS A 104 12.09 10.35 1.81
N VAL A 105 11.84 9.59 2.87
CA VAL A 105 11.84 8.12 2.80
C VAL A 105 10.65 7.67 1.95
N LYS A 106 10.89 6.77 1.01
CA LYS A 106 9.91 6.31 0.02
C LYS A 106 9.71 4.80 0.13
N GLY A 107 8.46 4.39 0.03
CA GLY A 107 8.09 2.99 0.06
C GLY A 107 6.74 2.76 0.72
N SER A 108 6.23 1.56 0.51
CA SER A 108 5.02 1.05 1.15
C SER A 108 5.40 0.02 2.21
N ASN A 109 4.51 -0.29 3.16
CA ASN A 109 4.76 -1.32 4.17
C ASN A 109 6.08 -1.18 4.92
N ALA A 110 6.15 -0.14 5.76
CA ALA A 110 7.25 0.06 6.69
C ALA A 110 7.37 -1.15 7.61
N HIS A 111 8.58 -1.68 7.73
CA HIS A 111 8.94 -2.70 8.69
C HIS A 111 10.28 -2.41 9.35
N HIS A 112 10.27 -2.27 10.68
CA HIS A 112 11.49 -2.06 11.46
C HIS A 112 12.12 -3.38 11.88
N ALA A 113 13.35 -3.63 11.47
CA ALA A 113 14.08 -4.86 11.76
C ALA A 113 15.59 -4.65 11.66
N ASP A 114 16.36 -5.43 12.44
CA ASP A 114 17.83 -5.46 12.35
C ASP A 114 18.26 -6.25 11.11
N TRP A 115 18.37 -5.58 9.97
CA TRP A 115 18.64 -6.23 8.68
C TRP A 115 20.12 -6.57 8.51
N ASP A 116 21.01 -5.71 9.00
CA ASP A 116 22.47 -5.89 8.85
C ASP A 116 23.15 -6.56 10.06
N GLY A 117 22.39 -6.85 11.12
CA GLY A 117 22.85 -7.60 12.28
C GLY A 117 23.66 -6.76 13.27
N ASP A 118 23.57 -5.43 13.23
CA ASP A 118 24.29 -4.54 14.14
C ASP A 118 23.53 -4.27 15.46
N GLY A 119 22.32 -4.83 15.61
CA GLY A 119 21.47 -4.68 16.79
C GLY A 119 20.61 -3.41 16.77
N VAL A 120 20.70 -2.60 15.72
CA VAL A 120 19.87 -1.42 15.48
C VAL A 120 18.78 -1.75 14.46
N LEU A 121 17.55 -1.38 14.76
CA LEU A 121 16.42 -1.57 13.86
C LEU A 121 16.52 -0.58 12.70
N ASP A 122 16.71 -1.15 11.52
CA ASP A 122 16.63 -0.46 10.24
C ASP A 122 15.19 -0.33 9.76
N LEU A 123 14.98 0.41 8.67
CA LEU A 123 13.68 0.50 8.00
C LEU A 123 13.71 -0.22 6.65
N VAL A 124 12.95 -1.31 6.55
CA VAL A 124 12.73 -2.06 5.31
C VAL A 124 11.33 -1.77 4.78
N LEU A 125 11.22 -1.51 3.49
CA LEU A 125 10.02 -1.00 2.84
C LEU A 125 9.75 -1.76 1.54
N GLY A 126 8.52 -2.22 1.35
CA GLY A 126 8.05 -2.68 0.05
C GLY A 126 7.87 -1.54 -0.96
N SER A 127 7.53 -1.89 -2.19
CA SER A 127 7.28 -0.94 -3.30
C SER A 127 5.99 -1.28 -4.05
N GLU A 128 5.55 -0.37 -4.92
CA GLU A 128 4.41 -0.64 -5.82
C GLU A 128 4.77 -1.68 -6.89
N TYR A 129 6.06 -1.85 -7.22
CA TYR A 129 6.54 -2.55 -8.42
C TYR A 129 7.51 -3.70 -8.11
N GLY A 130 7.28 -4.46 -7.04
CA GLY A 130 8.04 -5.70 -6.77
C GLY A 130 9.34 -5.53 -6.01
N GLY A 131 9.84 -4.30 -5.94
CA GLY A 131 11.04 -3.98 -5.20
C GLY A 131 10.86 -3.98 -3.69
N VAL A 132 12.01 -3.97 -3.02
CA VAL A 132 12.16 -3.80 -1.56
C VAL A 132 13.34 -2.90 -1.32
N ASN A 133 13.13 -1.85 -0.54
CA ASN A 133 14.12 -0.85 -0.18
C ASN A 133 14.50 -0.99 1.29
N TRP A 134 15.76 -0.70 1.58
CA TRP A 134 16.33 -0.66 2.92
C TRP A 134 16.94 0.70 3.19
N TYR A 135 16.70 1.22 4.38
CA TYR A 135 17.33 2.41 4.91
C TYR A 135 17.99 2.03 6.23
N ARG A 136 19.33 1.99 6.22
CA ARG A 136 20.10 1.72 7.42
C ARG A 136 19.87 2.80 8.47
N ASN A 137 19.65 2.41 9.71
CA ASN A 137 19.58 3.30 10.85
C ASN A 137 20.98 3.54 11.43
N GLU A 138 21.53 4.73 11.18
CA GLU A 138 22.84 5.16 11.68
C GLU A 138 22.77 5.75 13.11
N GLY A 139 21.59 5.69 13.73
CA GLY A 139 21.28 6.23 15.05
C GLY A 139 21.11 5.14 16.10
N SER A 140 19.97 5.15 16.79
CA SER A 140 19.58 4.14 17.78
C SER A 140 18.11 3.74 17.59
N ASN A 141 17.67 2.70 18.31
CA ASN A 141 16.29 2.20 18.26
C ASN A 141 15.24 3.17 18.82
N ASN A 142 15.66 4.22 19.52
CA ASN A 142 14.80 5.27 20.04
C ASN A 142 15.14 6.65 19.47
N ALA A 143 16.10 6.75 18.53
CA ALA A 143 16.44 8.00 17.87
C ALA A 143 16.96 7.70 16.45
N PRO A 144 16.11 7.11 15.58
CA PRO A 144 16.56 6.60 14.30
C PRO A 144 17.07 7.71 13.39
N LYS A 145 18.17 7.42 12.67
CA LYS A 145 18.77 8.29 11.66
C LYS A 145 18.99 7.51 10.39
N TYR A 146 17.98 7.54 9.52
CA TYR A 146 18.02 6.77 8.28
C TYR A 146 18.97 7.37 7.25
N GLY A 147 19.91 6.55 6.78
CA GLY A 147 20.83 6.88 5.70
C GLY A 147 20.16 6.93 4.32
N ALA A 148 20.96 6.81 3.27
CA ALA A 148 20.46 6.74 1.90
C ALA A 148 19.72 5.42 1.62
N GLN A 149 18.78 5.47 0.68
CA GLN A 149 18.06 4.29 0.19
C GLN A 149 19.03 3.29 -0.45
N GLN A 150 18.89 2.02 -0.09
CA GLN A 150 19.53 0.87 -0.74
C GLN A 150 18.46 -0.08 -1.26
N SER A 151 18.65 -0.64 -2.44
CA SER A 151 17.72 -1.63 -3.03
C SER A 151 18.10 -3.02 -2.54
N LEU A 152 17.21 -3.71 -1.82
CA LEU A 152 17.37 -5.14 -1.51
C LEU A 152 16.83 -6.00 -2.66
N LEU A 153 15.74 -5.55 -3.27
CA LEU A 153 15.16 -6.10 -4.49
C LEU A 153 14.82 -4.94 -5.41
N GLU A 154 15.28 -5.00 -6.65
CA GLU A 154 15.00 -3.96 -7.63
C GLU A 154 13.52 -3.95 -8.03
N ASP A 155 13.02 -2.74 -8.30
CA ASP A 155 11.73 -2.58 -8.95
C ASP A 155 11.75 -3.26 -10.33
N ARG A 156 10.58 -3.77 -10.72
CA ARG A 156 10.39 -4.47 -11.98
C ARG A 156 9.51 -3.66 -12.90
N ASP A 157 9.84 -3.71 -14.19
CA ASP A 157 8.99 -3.14 -15.21
C ASP A 157 7.61 -3.79 -15.18
N TRP A 158 6.58 -2.98 -15.40
CA TRP A 158 5.23 -3.50 -15.51
C TRP A 158 5.10 -4.28 -16.82
N GLU A 159 4.69 -5.54 -16.71
CA GLU A 159 4.45 -6.40 -17.85
C GLU A 159 3.11 -7.12 -17.74
N LYS A 160 2.47 -7.36 -18.89
CA LYS A 160 1.29 -8.21 -18.95
C LYS A 160 1.72 -9.67 -18.87
N ARG A 161 1.51 -10.32 -17.72
CA ARG A 161 1.86 -11.72 -17.48
C ARG A 161 0.69 -12.66 -17.76
N GLN A 162 0.94 -13.83 -18.34
CA GLN A 162 -0.03 -14.90 -18.50
C GLN A 162 -0.05 -15.81 -17.27
N GLU A 163 -1.16 -16.52 -17.04
CA GLU A 163 -1.23 -17.51 -15.96
C GLU A 163 -0.18 -18.63 -16.11
N ASP A 164 0.13 -19.01 -17.35
CA ASP A 164 1.12 -20.04 -17.67
C ASP A 164 2.57 -19.58 -17.47
N ASP A 165 2.85 -18.28 -17.29
CA ASP A 165 4.21 -17.77 -17.08
C ASP A 165 4.78 -18.17 -15.70
N GLY A 166 3.92 -18.59 -14.77
CA GLY A 166 4.31 -19.00 -13.43
C GLY A 166 4.94 -17.89 -12.57
N PRO A 167 5.48 -18.25 -11.40
CA PRO A 167 6.13 -17.31 -10.52
C PRO A 167 7.49 -16.91 -11.10
N ASP A 168 7.64 -15.64 -11.43
CA ASP A 168 8.91 -15.02 -11.80
C ASP A 168 9.00 -13.74 -10.97
N GLY A 169 9.61 -13.80 -9.79
CA GLY A 169 9.80 -12.68 -8.85
C GLY A 169 8.53 -12.02 -8.28
N ALA A 170 8.72 -11.21 -7.25
CA ALA A 170 7.66 -10.46 -6.60
C ALA A 170 6.92 -9.54 -7.59
N GLY A 171 5.59 -9.51 -7.42
CA GLY A 171 4.63 -8.72 -8.15
C GLY A 171 4.47 -7.30 -7.62
N SER A 172 3.30 -6.71 -7.78
CA SER A 172 3.04 -5.36 -7.29
C SER A 172 2.74 -5.32 -5.78
N ARG A 173 2.89 -4.14 -5.19
CA ARG A 173 2.47 -3.80 -3.82
C ARG A 173 3.07 -4.70 -2.75
N THR A 174 4.38 -4.88 -2.81
CA THR A 174 5.08 -5.81 -1.91
C THR A 174 4.85 -5.49 -0.44
N LYS A 175 4.76 -6.55 0.34
CA LYS A 175 4.64 -6.54 1.80
C LYS A 175 5.83 -7.30 2.34
N VAL A 176 6.60 -6.69 3.22
CA VAL A 176 7.87 -7.21 3.73
C VAL A 176 7.72 -7.64 5.17
N TYR A 177 8.39 -8.72 5.52
CA TYR A 177 8.62 -9.13 6.90
C TYR A 177 10.03 -9.69 7.01
N VAL A 178 10.78 -9.23 7.99
CA VAL A 178 12.19 -9.58 8.16
C VAL A 178 12.33 -10.46 9.38
N THR A 179 12.98 -11.62 9.23
CA THR A 179 13.17 -12.59 10.30
C THR A 179 14.27 -13.56 9.92
N ASP A 180 15.01 -14.09 10.90
CA ASP A 180 15.86 -15.28 10.67
C ASP A 180 14.94 -16.49 10.46
N TRP A 181 14.66 -16.82 9.21
CA TRP A 181 13.68 -17.86 8.84
C TRP A 181 14.30 -19.26 8.92
N ASN A 182 15.57 -19.37 8.56
CA ASN A 182 16.28 -20.65 8.49
C ASN A 182 17.13 -20.96 9.73
N HIS A 183 17.15 -20.04 10.72
CA HIS A 183 17.93 -20.12 11.96
C HIS A 183 19.44 -20.12 11.78
N ASP A 184 19.95 -19.38 10.79
CA ASP A 184 21.39 -19.26 10.52
C ASP A 184 22.05 -18.02 11.13
N GLY A 185 21.27 -17.25 11.91
CA GLY A 185 21.72 -16.06 12.61
C GLY A 185 21.75 -14.80 11.74
N ARG A 186 21.27 -14.86 10.49
CA ARG A 186 21.07 -13.69 9.62
C ARG A 186 19.59 -13.43 9.40
N ALA A 187 19.27 -12.18 9.13
CA ALA A 187 17.90 -11.77 8.83
C ALA A 187 17.54 -12.17 7.39
N ASP A 188 16.49 -12.96 7.20
CA ASP A 188 15.90 -13.29 5.91
C ASP A 188 14.70 -12.37 5.61
N LEU A 189 14.30 -12.33 4.34
CA LEU A 189 13.21 -11.49 3.87
C LEU A 189 12.06 -12.33 3.32
N LEU A 190 10.88 -12.19 3.93
CA LEU A 190 9.61 -12.64 3.38
C LEU A 190 8.95 -11.50 2.61
N VAL A 191 8.54 -11.76 1.37
CA VAL A 191 7.86 -10.77 0.53
C VAL A 191 6.52 -11.33 0.07
N GLY A 192 5.42 -10.74 0.50
CA GLY A 192 4.10 -10.98 -0.07
C GLY A 192 3.81 -10.00 -1.21
N ASP A 193 3.06 -10.41 -2.23
CA ASP A 193 2.73 -9.56 -3.37
C ASP A 193 1.27 -9.67 -3.85
N VAL A 194 0.96 -8.95 -4.93
CA VAL A 194 -0.18 -9.22 -5.79
C VAL A 194 0.21 -9.12 -7.26
N GLN A 195 -0.25 -10.04 -8.11
CA GLN A 195 -0.18 -9.93 -9.56
C GLN A 195 -1.54 -10.15 -10.21
N TRP A 196 -1.69 -9.56 -11.40
CA TRP A 196 -2.80 -9.81 -12.31
C TRP A 196 -2.29 -10.67 -13.44
N LEU A 197 -2.67 -11.94 -13.42
CA LEU A 197 -2.33 -12.91 -14.46
C LEU A 197 -3.45 -12.94 -15.48
N TYR A 198 -3.10 -12.71 -16.73
CA TYR A 198 -4.05 -12.66 -17.83
C TYR A 198 -4.21 -14.04 -18.47
N TYR A 199 -5.40 -14.28 -19.01
CA TYR A 199 -5.68 -15.45 -19.82
C TYR A 199 -6.69 -15.08 -20.90
N THR A 200 -6.73 -15.88 -21.97
CA THR A 200 -7.60 -15.63 -23.12
C THR A 200 -8.67 -16.72 -23.21
N LEU A 201 -9.93 -16.31 -23.15
CA LEU A 201 -11.07 -17.20 -23.40
C LEU A 201 -11.12 -17.62 -24.87
N PRO A 202 -11.75 -18.77 -25.20
CA PRO A 202 -12.00 -19.16 -26.59
C PRO A 202 -12.70 -18.05 -27.39
N PRO A 203 -12.53 -18.02 -28.73
CA PRO A 203 -13.23 -17.08 -29.61
C PRO A 203 -14.75 -17.10 -29.40
N LEU A 204 -15.41 -16.00 -29.77
CA LEU A 204 -16.87 -15.91 -29.70
C LEU A 204 -17.52 -16.91 -30.68
N THR A 205 -18.66 -17.45 -30.29
CA THR A 205 -19.57 -18.17 -31.20
C THR A 205 -20.23 -17.19 -32.17
N ALA A 206 -20.74 -17.67 -33.31
CA ALA A 206 -21.42 -16.83 -34.30
C ALA A 206 -22.63 -16.09 -33.70
N GLU A 207 -23.36 -16.72 -32.78
CA GLU A 207 -24.47 -16.12 -32.06
C GLU A 207 -24.01 -14.97 -31.15
N GLN A 208 -22.88 -15.14 -30.45
CA GLN A 208 -22.30 -14.11 -29.59
C GLN A 208 -21.73 -12.94 -30.42
N GLU A 209 -21.16 -13.21 -31.59
CA GLU A 209 -20.71 -12.15 -32.51
C GLU A 209 -21.89 -11.33 -33.02
N ALA A 210 -22.99 -11.96 -33.39
CA ALA A 210 -24.22 -11.28 -33.79
C ALA A 210 -24.81 -10.43 -32.65
N GLU A 211 -24.83 -10.96 -31.42
CA GLU A 211 -25.27 -10.21 -30.24
C GLU A 211 -24.37 -9.00 -29.97
N LYS A 212 -23.05 -9.18 -30.04
CA LYS A 212 -22.07 -8.09 -29.90
C LYS A 212 -22.32 -7.01 -30.94
N LEU A 213 -22.42 -7.39 -32.22
CA LEU A 213 -22.64 -6.46 -33.33
C LEU A 213 -23.94 -5.67 -33.18
N ALA A 214 -25.01 -6.30 -32.71
CA ALA A 214 -26.28 -5.62 -32.44
C ALA A 214 -26.19 -4.63 -31.26
N LEU A 215 -25.31 -4.88 -30.28
CA LEU A 215 -25.11 -4.00 -29.12
C LEU A 215 -24.18 -2.82 -29.41
N THR A 216 -23.20 -2.98 -30.31
CA THR A 216 -22.14 -2.01 -30.59
C THR A 216 -22.62 -0.58 -30.80
N PRO A 217 -23.63 -0.28 -31.65
CA PRO A 217 -24.01 1.11 -31.92
C PRO A 217 -24.53 1.84 -30.68
N ALA A 218 -25.30 1.15 -29.84
CA ALA A 218 -25.83 1.73 -28.61
C ALA A 218 -24.70 1.94 -27.57
N TYR A 219 -23.77 1.00 -27.49
CA TYR A 219 -22.61 1.11 -26.61
C TYR A 219 -21.70 2.28 -27.01
N GLU A 220 -21.27 2.37 -28.27
CA GLU A 220 -20.38 3.42 -28.76
C GLU A 220 -21.02 4.82 -28.62
N ALA A 221 -22.32 4.95 -28.88
CA ALA A 221 -23.02 6.21 -28.67
C ALA A 221 -23.04 6.64 -27.19
N ALA A 222 -23.21 5.69 -26.26
CA ALA A 222 -23.17 5.98 -24.82
C ALA A 222 -21.74 6.27 -24.32
N ASP A 223 -20.74 5.58 -24.87
CA ASP A 223 -19.32 5.74 -24.57
C ASP A 223 -18.83 7.14 -24.96
N ALA A 224 -19.17 7.59 -26.17
CA ALA A 224 -18.85 8.94 -26.64
C ALA A 224 -19.42 10.04 -25.74
N VAL A 225 -20.67 9.89 -25.26
CA VAL A 225 -21.29 10.85 -24.34
C VAL A 225 -20.59 10.85 -22.98
N LEU A 226 -20.14 9.69 -22.51
CA LEU A 226 -19.39 9.57 -21.27
C LEU A 226 -18.00 10.22 -21.38
N ASP A 227 -17.31 10.00 -22.50
CA ASP A 227 -16.02 10.62 -22.80
C ASP A 227 -16.12 12.14 -22.85
N GLU A 228 -17.10 12.71 -23.56
CA GLU A 228 -17.36 14.15 -23.58
C GLU A 228 -17.62 14.72 -22.17
N ALA A 229 -18.38 13.98 -21.33
CA ALA A 229 -18.62 14.38 -19.95
C ALA A 229 -17.32 14.38 -19.11
N TYR A 230 -16.44 13.41 -19.32
CA TYR A 230 -15.14 13.36 -18.68
C TYR A 230 -14.19 14.43 -19.18
N GLU A 231 -14.13 14.71 -20.48
CA GLU A 231 -13.35 15.83 -21.05
C GLU A 231 -13.78 17.16 -20.44
N TYR A 232 -15.10 17.39 -20.36
CA TYR A 232 -15.65 18.57 -19.70
C TYR A 232 -15.21 18.65 -18.24
N ARG A 233 -15.38 17.57 -17.46
CA ARG A 233 -14.92 17.52 -16.05
C ARG A 233 -13.42 17.71 -15.92
N ASN A 234 -12.63 17.14 -16.82
CA ASN A 234 -11.17 17.21 -16.80
C ASN A 234 -10.67 18.63 -17.10
N SER A 235 -11.45 19.43 -17.82
CA SER A 235 -11.16 20.85 -18.01
C SER A 235 -11.14 21.67 -16.71
N PHE A 236 -11.63 21.12 -15.59
CA PHE A 236 -11.62 21.75 -14.25
C PHE A 236 -10.60 21.15 -13.28
N VAL A 237 -9.94 20.04 -13.64
CA VAL A 237 -8.98 19.38 -12.75
C VAL A 237 -7.78 20.30 -12.51
N GLY A 238 -7.42 20.48 -11.23
CA GLY A 238 -6.31 21.35 -10.82
C GLY A 238 -6.62 22.85 -10.87
N LYS A 239 -7.86 23.26 -11.23
CA LYS A 239 -8.27 24.67 -11.23
C LYS A 239 -8.90 25.09 -9.90
N PRO A 240 -8.76 26.38 -9.50
CA PRO A 240 -9.49 26.94 -8.36
C PRO A 240 -11.01 26.76 -8.52
N GLY A 241 -11.70 26.46 -7.42
CA GLY A 241 -13.15 26.20 -7.41
C GLY A 241 -13.54 24.74 -7.56
N GLY A 242 -12.59 23.85 -7.89
CA GLY A 242 -12.84 22.42 -7.99
C GLY A 242 -13.73 22.03 -9.17
N ILE A 243 -14.26 20.81 -9.13
CA ILE A 243 -15.12 20.28 -10.19
C ILE A 243 -16.56 20.76 -9.96
N PRO A 244 -17.18 21.47 -10.92
CA PRO A 244 -18.55 21.95 -10.82
C PRO A 244 -19.58 20.83 -10.65
N GLU A 245 -20.71 21.14 -9.99
CA GLU A 245 -21.80 20.17 -9.81
C GLU A 245 -22.44 19.74 -11.14
N ASP A 246 -22.49 20.61 -12.15
CA ASP A 246 -23.03 20.23 -13.46
C ASP A 246 -22.09 19.25 -14.18
N ALA A 247 -20.77 19.41 -14.05
CA ALA A 247 -19.80 18.44 -14.58
C ALA A 247 -19.97 17.05 -13.92
N LYS A 248 -20.18 17.01 -12.60
CA LYS A 248 -20.49 15.76 -11.88
C LYS A 248 -21.82 15.16 -12.33
N ALA A 249 -22.85 15.98 -12.52
CA ALA A 249 -24.17 15.55 -12.96
C ALA A 249 -24.14 14.96 -14.38
N ARG A 250 -23.36 15.54 -15.30
CA ARG A 250 -23.15 15.00 -16.66
C ARG A 250 -22.52 13.62 -16.63
N ILE A 251 -21.45 13.43 -15.85
CA ILE A 251 -20.82 12.11 -15.69
C ILE A 251 -21.82 11.11 -15.14
N LYS A 252 -22.58 11.49 -14.10
CA LYS A 252 -23.59 10.61 -13.49
C LYS A 252 -24.63 10.17 -14.52
N ALA A 253 -25.22 11.12 -15.26
CA ALA A 253 -26.24 10.82 -16.27
C ALA A 253 -25.69 9.94 -17.41
N ALA A 254 -24.48 10.25 -17.91
CA ALA A 254 -23.83 9.43 -18.93
C ALA A 254 -23.53 8.01 -18.43
N THR A 255 -23.04 7.89 -17.19
CA THR A 255 -22.72 6.60 -16.55
C THR A 255 -23.97 5.74 -16.36
N GLU A 256 -25.13 6.33 -16.01
CA GLU A 256 -26.39 5.59 -15.85
C GLU A 256 -26.85 4.90 -17.16
N VAL A 257 -26.56 5.51 -18.32
CA VAL A 257 -26.84 4.93 -19.64
C VAL A 257 -25.75 3.94 -20.05
N TRP A 258 -24.47 4.31 -19.88
CA TRP A 258 -23.32 3.53 -20.31
C TRP A 258 -23.13 2.25 -19.50
N SER A 259 -23.23 2.31 -18.18
CA SER A 259 -22.92 1.19 -17.27
C SER A 259 -23.65 -0.13 -17.60
N PRO A 260 -24.98 -0.16 -17.84
CA PRO A 260 -25.65 -1.41 -18.22
C PRO A 260 -25.20 -1.94 -19.59
N LEU A 261 -24.83 -1.07 -20.53
CA LEU A 261 -24.30 -1.46 -21.85
C LEU A 261 -22.88 -2.01 -21.71
N ALA A 262 -22.02 -1.34 -20.95
CA ALA A 262 -20.66 -1.79 -20.64
C ALA A 262 -20.66 -3.17 -19.96
N LYS A 263 -21.59 -3.41 -19.03
CA LYS A 263 -21.76 -4.73 -18.38
C LYS A 263 -22.13 -5.83 -19.38
N LYS A 264 -22.95 -5.53 -20.38
CA LYS A 264 -23.28 -6.49 -21.46
C LYS A 264 -22.08 -6.67 -22.39
N MET A 265 -21.44 -5.59 -22.81
CA MET A 265 -20.28 -5.60 -23.72
C MET A 265 -19.10 -6.37 -23.12
N GLY A 266 -18.86 -6.24 -21.81
CA GLY A 266 -17.81 -6.97 -21.09
C GLY A 266 -17.93 -8.50 -21.12
N LYS A 267 -19.12 -9.04 -21.44
CA LYS A 267 -19.32 -10.48 -21.66
C LYS A 267 -18.63 -10.98 -22.93
N PHE A 268 -18.33 -10.10 -23.90
CA PHE A 268 -17.68 -10.45 -25.16
C PHE A 268 -16.16 -10.29 -25.12
N ASP A 269 -15.62 -9.60 -24.11
CA ASP A 269 -14.19 -9.48 -23.92
C ASP A 269 -13.56 -10.86 -23.65
N ARG A 270 -12.51 -11.20 -24.39
CA ARG A 270 -11.80 -12.48 -24.32
C ARG A 270 -10.56 -12.43 -23.45
N THR A 271 -10.01 -11.25 -23.15
CA THR A 271 -8.87 -11.12 -22.24
C THR A 271 -9.41 -10.98 -20.83
N LYS A 272 -9.22 -12.00 -20.01
CA LYS A 272 -9.56 -11.97 -18.59
C LYS A 272 -8.30 -11.92 -17.75
N SER A 273 -8.46 -11.62 -16.47
CA SER A 273 -7.39 -11.71 -15.50
C SER A 273 -7.87 -12.38 -14.21
N ASN A 274 -6.98 -13.13 -13.60
CA ASN A 274 -7.08 -13.65 -12.25
C ASN A 274 -6.07 -12.89 -11.38
N THR A 275 -6.47 -12.56 -10.15
CA THR A 275 -5.56 -11.97 -9.17
C THR A 275 -5.00 -13.09 -8.30
N HIS A 276 -3.69 -13.16 -8.18
CA HIS A 276 -3.00 -14.07 -7.29
C HIS A 276 -1.93 -13.32 -6.50
N GLY A 277 -1.63 -13.79 -5.29
CA GLY A 277 -0.52 -13.27 -4.49
C GLY A 277 0.37 -14.42 -4.08
N TRP A 278 1.67 -14.26 -4.25
CA TRP A 278 2.68 -15.20 -3.77
C TRP A 278 3.34 -14.66 -2.51
N VAL A 279 3.95 -15.57 -1.77
CA VAL A 279 4.90 -15.25 -0.71
C VAL A 279 6.26 -15.80 -1.14
N TRP A 280 7.24 -14.92 -1.19
CA TRP A 280 8.60 -15.19 -1.60
C TRP A 280 9.48 -15.22 -0.35
N LEU A 281 10.43 -16.16 -0.32
CA LEU A 281 11.46 -16.23 0.70
C LEU A 281 12.81 -15.93 0.05
N TYR A 282 13.46 -14.88 0.53
CA TYR A 282 14.81 -14.49 0.13
C TYR A 282 15.75 -14.75 1.32
N LEU A 283 16.61 -15.75 1.19
CA LEU A 283 17.58 -16.10 2.23
C LEU A 283 18.81 -15.20 2.13
N GLN A 284 19.17 -14.52 3.23
CA GLN A 284 20.34 -13.66 3.24
C GLN A 284 21.62 -14.50 3.23
N GLN A 285 22.42 -14.30 2.18
CA GLN A 285 23.69 -14.99 2.04
C GLN A 285 24.80 -14.24 2.80
N PRO A 286 25.81 -14.93 3.33
CA PRO A 286 26.97 -14.26 3.90
C PRO A 286 27.66 -13.42 2.82
N VAL A 287 28.19 -12.26 3.22
CA VAL A 287 29.01 -11.44 2.33
C VAL A 287 30.23 -12.26 1.88
N VAL A 288 30.27 -12.64 0.61
CA VAL A 288 31.45 -13.28 0.02
C VAL A 288 32.43 -12.17 -0.34
N GLU A 289 33.58 -12.12 0.32
CA GLU A 289 34.64 -11.16 -0.03
C GLU A 289 34.96 -11.24 -1.53
N GLY A 290 34.73 -10.14 -2.25
CA GLY A 290 35.12 -9.98 -3.66
C GLY A 290 33.99 -9.90 -4.69
N GLN A 291 32.72 -9.89 -4.29
CA GLN A 291 31.61 -9.52 -5.17
C GLN A 291 31.02 -8.18 -4.73
N GLN A 292 31.14 -7.16 -5.60
CA GLN A 292 30.42 -5.88 -5.53
C GLN A 292 29.15 -5.97 -6.37
#